data_AF-A0A3A5WMD7-F1
#
_entry.id   AF-A0A3A5WMD7-F1
#
_cell.length_a   1.000
_cell.length_b   1.000
_cell.length_c   1.000
_cell.angle_alpha   90.00
_cell.angle_beta   90.00
_cell.angle_gamma   90.00
#
_symmetry.space_group_name_H-M   'P 1'
#
loop_
_entity.id
_entity.type
_entity.pdbx_description
1 polymer ?
#
loop_
_entity_poly.entity_id
_entity_poly.type
_entity_poly.pdbx_seq_one_letter_code
_entity_poly.pdbx_strand_id
1 'polypeptide(L)'
;MKALKALIFILFFCNGLSTSTARECQTNAETIVLTSYPIKPKDRTGSTSEEGLPIKRSIQRPIADAYLYNNVVNVSFNGDIAVVNVTITNESTGETVYSETHSSPAALNIDLNGESTGNYLIEIETEDTLLTGSFSL
;
A
#
# COMPACT_ATOMS: atom_id res chain seq x y z
N MET A 1 55.64 -54.46 2.72
CA MET A 1 54.45 -55.30 2.44
C MET A 1 53.44 -55.09 3.56
N LYS A 2 52.19 -54.75 3.20
CA LYS A 2 50.90 -55.11 3.83
C LYS A 2 50.72 -54.72 5.32
N ALA A 3 49.68 -54.02 5.77
CA ALA A 3 48.34 -53.89 5.23
C ALA A 3 47.67 -52.57 5.68
N LEU A 4 47.04 -51.94 4.68
CA LEU A 4 45.87 -51.09 4.75
C LEU A 4 44.76 -51.70 5.63
N LYS A 5 44.09 -50.88 6.47
CA LYS A 5 42.61 -50.81 6.55
C LYS A 5 42.13 -49.68 7.48
N ALA A 6 41.61 -48.63 6.83
CA ALA A 6 40.40 -47.88 7.15
C ALA A 6 40.11 -47.46 8.61
N LEU A 7 40.12 -46.14 8.86
CA LEU A 7 38.85 -45.41 9.05
C LEU A 7 39.03 -43.91 8.78
N ILE A 8 38.20 -43.42 7.87
CA ILE A 8 37.97 -42.03 7.46
C ILE A 8 37.11 -41.35 8.54
N PHE A 9 37.28 -40.05 8.80
CA PHE A 9 36.22 -39.02 8.71
C PHE A 9 36.61 -37.70 9.42
N ILE A 10 37.01 -36.74 8.59
CA ILE A 10 36.53 -35.34 8.54
C ILE A 10 36.31 -34.64 9.88
N LEU A 11 37.12 -33.62 10.17
CA LEU A 11 36.70 -32.40 10.88
C LEU A 11 37.59 -31.23 10.41
N PHE A 12 37.43 -30.88 9.13
CA PHE A 12 38.04 -29.68 8.52
C PHE A 12 36.94 -28.65 8.23
N PHE A 13 36.22 -28.14 9.24
CA PHE A 13 35.29 -27.01 9.06
C PHE A 13 35.06 -26.28 10.38
N CYS A 14 36.06 -25.54 10.87
CA CYS A 14 35.85 -24.55 11.92
C CYS A 14 36.67 -23.28 11.64
N ASN A 15 36.58 -22.75 10.41
CA ASN A 15 36.98 -21.38 10.11
C ASN A 15 36.17 -20.88 8.92
N GLY A 16 34.95 -20.47 9.22
CA GLY A 16 34.11 -19.68 8.36
C GLY A 16 33.21 -18.90 9.29
N LEU A 17 33.72 -17.79 9.81
CA LEU A 17 32.89 -16.76 10.41
C LEU A 17 31.92 -16.34 9.31
N SER A 18 30.77 -17.00 9.23
CA SER A 18 29.65 -16.52 8.46
C SER A 18 29.23 -15.24 9.16
N THR A 19 29.74 -14.11 8.70
CA THR A 19 28.98 -12.88 8.81
C THR A 19 27.70 -13.16 8.04
N SER A 20 26.67 -13.62 8.75
CA SER A 20 25.32 -13.39 8.31
C SER A 20 25.22 -11.88 8.27
N THR A 21 25.44 -11.30 7.09
CA THR A 21 24.80 -10.06 6.80
C THR A 21 23.32 -10.43 6.84
N ALA A 22 22.69 -10.18 7.99
CA ALA A 22 21.29 -9.83 7.96
C ALA A 22 21.27 -8.66 6.98
N ARG A 23 20.92 -8.95 5.72
CA ARG A 23 20.48 -7.91 4.81
C ARG A 23 19.41 -7.21 5.62
N GLU A 24 19.68 -5.98 6.04
CA GLU A 24 18.60 -5.09 6.41
C GLU A 24 17.59 -5.23 5.28
N CYS A 25 16.40 -5.75 5.60
CA CYS A 25 15.31 -5.74 4.64
C CYS A 25 15.02 -4.26 4.47
N GLN A 26 15.68 -3.64 3.49
CA GLN A 26 15.36 -2.32 3.04
C GLN A 26 13.91 -2.45 2.61
N THR A 27 13.01 -1.89 3.42
CA THR A 27 11.59 -1.91 3.12
C THR A 27 11.43 -1.02 1.89
N ASN A 28 11.46 -1.60 0.69
CA ASN A 28 11.20 -0.93 -0.59
C ASN A 28 9.71 -0.52 -0.70
N ALA A 29 9.05 -0.29 0.44
CA ALA A 29 7.66 0.10 0.51
C ALA A 29 7.61 1.63 0.42
N GLU A 30 7.07 2.13 -0.68
CA GLU A 30 6.87 3.57 -0.89
C GLU A 30 5.44 3.94 -0.51
N THR A 31 5.28 4.89 0.41
CA THR A 31 3.94 5.38 0.79
C THR A 31 3.32 6.18 -0.34
N ILE A 32 2.09 5.85 -0.71
CA ILE A 32 1.29 6.63 -1.66
C ILE A 32 0.44 7.61 -0.86
N VAL A 33 0.74 8.90 -0.98
CA VAL A 33 0.00 9.95 -0.25
C VAL A 33 -1.35 10.17 -0.92
N LEU A 34 -2.42 9.79 -0.21
CA LEU A 34 -3.80 9.96 -0.68
C LEU A 34 -4.37 11.31 -0.26
N THR A 35 -4.85 12.09 -1.24
CA THR A 35 -5.58 13.35 -1.03
C THR A 35 -7.08 13.11 -1.16
N SER A 36 -7.86 13.57 -0.17
CA SER A 36 -9.31 13.36 -0.14
C SER A 36 -10.11 14.56 -0.65
N TYR A 37 -11.07 14.31 -1.53
CA TYR A 37 -12.00 15.27 -2.10
C TYR A 37 -13.45 14.81 -1.82
N PRO A 38 -14.27 15.61 -1.15
CA PRO A 38 -15.68 15.27 -0.94
C PRO A 38 -16.43 15.34 -2.28
N ILE A 39 -17.19 14.29 -2.62
CA ILE A 39 -18.02 14.24 -3.83
C ILE A 39 -19.31 15.04 -3.63
N LYS A 40 -19.87 15.01 -2.42
CA LYS A 40 -21.03 15.82 -2.03
C LYS A 40 -20.58 16.95 -1.10
N PRO A 41 -21.12 18.18 -1.24
CA PRO A 41 -20.83 19.25 -0.29
C PRO A 41 -21.30 18.83 1.10
N LYS A 42 -20.42 18.94 2.09
CA LYS A 42 -20.78 18.73 3.49
C LYS A 42 -21.86 19.74 3.88
N ASP A 43 -22.98 19.25 4.40
CA ASP A 43 -24.06 20.09 4.89
C ASP A 43 -23.50 21.08 5.93
N ARG A 44 -23.62 22.39 5.66
CA ARG A 44 -23.02 23.46 6.47
C ARG A 44 -23.88 23.83 7.69
N THR A 45 -24.96 23.10 7.90
CA THR A 45 -25.92 23.42 8.95
C THR A 45 -25.35 23.09 10.33
N GLY A 46 -25.02 24.13 11.10
CA GLY A 46 -24.59 24.04 12.50
C GLY A 46 -23.07 24.01 12.71
N SER A 47 -22.39 25.17 12.65
CA SER A 47 -21.03 25.32 13.19
C SER A 47 -21.00 25.56 14.70
N THR A 48 -22.19 25.66 15.29
CA THR A 48 -22.41 26.23 16.62
C THR A 48 -23.49 25.39 17.28
N SER A 49 -23.25 24.95 18.53
CA SER A 49 -24.31 24.30 19.32
C SER A 49 -25.50 25.25 19.49
N GLU A 50 -26.66 24.72 19.91
CA GLU A 50 -27.81 25.54 20.37
C GLU A 50 -27.38 26.66 21.36
N GLU A 51 -26.31 26.44 22.13
CA GLU A 51 -25.75 27.40 23.09
C GLU A 51 -24.66 28.36 22.56
N GLY A 52 -24.43 28.45 21.25
CA GLY A 52 -23.43 29.41 20.74
C GLY A 52 -21.96 28.92 20.80
N LEU A 53 -21.69 27.71 21.28
CA LEU A 53 -20.34 27.19 21.47
C LEU A 53 -19.78 26.51 20.20
N PRO A 54 -18.46 26.58 19.97
CA PRO A 54 -17.80 25.79 18.93
C PRO A 54 -18.01 24.29 19.18
N ILE A 55 -18.49 23.58 18.17
CA ILE A 55 -18.67 22.13 18.25
C ILE A 55 -17.29 21.46 18.27
N LYS A 56 -17.08 20.51 19.20
CA LYS A 56 -15.87 19.67 19.21
C LYS A 56 -15.82 18.86 17.91
N ARG A 57 -14.79 19.09 17.11
CA ARG A 57 -14.48 18.34 15.89
C ARG A 57 -13.47 17.23 16.19
N SER A 58 -13.76 16.01 15.77
CA SER A 58 -12.76 14.93 15.73
C SER A 58 -11.71 15.23 14.67
N ILE A 59 -10.49 14.71 14.85
CA ILE A 59 -9.51 14.64 13.77
C ILE A 59 -10.09 13.74 12.68
N GLN A 60 -10.10 14.22 11.44
CA GLN A 60 -10.53 13.42 10.30
C GLN A 60 -9.46 12.36 10.04
N ARG A 61 -9.80 11.10 10.31
CA ARG A 61 -8.94 9.97 9.95
C ARG A 61 -9.00 9.74 8.43
N PRO A 62 -7.88 9.42 7.78
CA PRO A 62 -7.88 8.99 6.38
C PRO A 62 -8.80 7.79 6.20
N ILE A 63 -9.57 7.77 5.11
CA ILE A 63 -10.50 6.68 4.79
C ILE A 63 -9.74 5.43 4.32
N ALA A 64 -8.57 5.62 3.71
CA ALA A 64 -7.68 4.55 3.32
C ALA A 64 -6.22 5.01 3.45
N ASP A 65 -5.32 4.04 3.59
CA ASP A 65 -3.87 4.19 3.49
C ASP A 65 -3.37 3.34 2.31
N ALA A 66 -2.36 3.81 1.59
CA ALA A 66 -1.80 3.10 0.45
C ALA A 66 -0.28 3.10 0.41
N TYR A 67 0.30 2.02 -0.09
CA TYR A 67 1.74 1.92 -0.34
C TYR A 67 2.03 0.99 -1.52
N LEU A 68 3.12 1.26 -2.22
CA LEU A 68 3.67 0.43 -3.27
C LEU A 68 4.75 -0.49 -2.69
N TYR A 69 4.68 -1.79 -2.96
CA TYR A 69 5.74 -2.73 -2.62
C TYR A 69 5.88 -3.78 -3.72
N ASN A 70 7.08 -3.90 -4.31
CA ASN A 70 7.37 -4.83 -5.41
C ASN A 70 6.34 -4.79 -6.56
N ASN A 71 6.03 -3.57 -7.03
CA ASN A 71 5.04 -3.32 -8.09
C ASN A 71 3.61 -3.76 -7.73
N VAL A 72 3.34 -4.01 -6.45
CA VAL A 72 1.99 -4.26 -5.93
C VAL A 72 1.53 -3.05 -5.14
N VAL A 73 0.43 -2.43 -5.56
CA VAL A 73 -0.22 -1.38 -4.78
C VAL A 73 -1.07 -2.03 -3.70
N ASN A 74 -0.79 -1.69 -2.45
CA ASN A 74 -1.50 -2.19 -1.29
C ASN A 74 -2.35 -1.06 -0.73
N VAL A 75 -3.65 -1.30 -0.58
CA VAL A 75 -4.61 -0.33 -0.01
C VAL A 75 -5.25 -0.96 1.22
N SER A 76 -5.26 -0.23 2.34
CA SER A 76 -5.96 -0.62 3.57
C SER A 76 -7.07 0.38 3.84
N PHE A 77 -8.29 -0.11 4.09
CA PHE A 77 -9.44 0.74 4.37
C PHE A 77 -9.67 0.87 5.88
N ASN A 78 -9.81 2.10 6.37
CA ASN A 78 -9.84 2.42 7.80
C ASN A 78 -11.26 2.49 8.39
N GLY A 79 -12.25 1.97 7.67
CA GLY A 79 -13.65 1.93 8.09
C GLY A 79 -14.49 1.03 7.19
N ASP A 80 -15.74 0.80 7.60
CA ASP A 80 -16.69 -0.01 6.84
C ASP A 80 -17.24 0.78 5.65
N ILE A 81 -16.67 0.55 4.46
CA ILE A 81 -17.08 1.22 3.22
C ILE A 81 -17.82 0.22 2.34
N ALA A 82 -19.11 0.45 2.09
CA ALA A 82 -19.96 -0.53 1.41
C ALA A 82 -19.47 -0.88 0.00
N VAL A 83 -19.07 0.12 -0.78
CA VAL A 83 -18.60 -0.02 -2.16
C VAL A 83 -17.47 0.97 -2.43
N VAL A 84 -16.43 0.50 -3.11
CA VAL A 84 -15.35 1.34 -3.64
C VAL A 84 -15.10 1.03 -5.11
N ASN A 85 -14.84 2.06 -5.91
CA ASN A 85 -14.29 1.91 -7.25
C ASN A 85 -12.82 2.30 -7.21
N VAL A 86 -11.94 1.45 -7.70
CA VAL A 86 -10.51 1.73 -7.74
C VAL A 86 -10.05 1.73 -9.19
N THR A 87 -9.42 2.82 -9.61
CA THR A 87 -8.84 2.99 -10.95
C THR A 87 -7.37 3.35 -10.82
N ILE A 88 -6.52 2.75 -11.66
CA ILE A 88 -5.12 3.12 -11.81
C ILE A 88 -4.84 3.45 -13.27
N THR A 89 -4.27 4.62 -13.52
CA THR A 89 -3.99 5.14 -14.85
C THR A 89 -2.53 5.53 -14.98
N ASN A 90 -1.87 5.10 -16.06
CA ASN A 90 -0.54 5.59 -16.43
C ASN A 90 -0.65 7.06 -16.85
N GLU A 91 0.03 7.97 -16.15
CA GLU A 91 -0.13 9.41 -16.38
C GLU A 91 0.43 9.87 -17.72
N SER A 92 1.42 9.17 -18.27
CA SER A 92 2.03 9.55 -19.55
C SER A 92 1.21 9.11 -20.75
N THR A 93 0.58 7.94 -20.69
CA THR A 93 -0.19 7.38 -21.82
C THR A 93 -1.69 7.63 -21.69
N GLY A 94 -2.17 7.88 -20.48
CA GLY A 94 -3.60 7.94 -20.15
C GLY A 94 -4.27 6.56 -20.15
N GLU A 95 -3.51 5.47 -20.23
CA GLU A 95 -4.03 4.11 -20.22
C GLU A 95 -4.45 3.69 -18.81
N THR A 96 -5.67 3.21 -18.67
CA THR A 96 -6.17 2.61 -17.43
C THR A 96 -5.68 1.16 -17.35
N VAL A 97 -4.74 0.90 -16.44
CA VAL A 97 -4.12 -0.42 -16.23
C VAL A 97 -4.89 -1.26 -15.21
N TYR A 98 -5.71 -0.63 -14.37
CA TYR A 98 -6.60 -1.32 -13.44
C TYR A 98 -7.90 -0.52 -13.24
N SER A 99 -9.05 -1.19 -13.24
CA SER A 99 -10.34 -0.58 -12.88
C SER A 99 -11.32 -1.65 -12.39
N GLU A 100 -11.64 -1.65 -11.10
CA GLU A 100 -12.58 -2.61 -10.51
C GLU A 100 -13.41 -1.98 -9.39
N THR A 101 -14.62 -2.53 -9.21
CA THR A 101 -15.51 -2.21 -8.09
C THR A 101 -15.45 -3.31 -7.04
N HIS A 102 -15.22 -2.93 -5.78
CA HIS A 102 -15.13 -3.85 -4.65
C HIS A 102 -16.24 -3.58 -3.64
N SER A 103 -16.85 -4.65 -3.13
CA SER A 103 -17.89 -4.58 -2.10
C SER A 103 -17.28 -4.84 -0.72
N SER A 104 -17.36 -3.86 0.17
CA SER A 104 -16.89 -3.95 1.56
C SER A 104 -15.45 -4.43 1.73
N PRO A 105 -14.46 -3.91 0.97
CA PRO A 105 -13.09 -4.36 1.10
C PRO A 105 -12.47 -3.86 2.40
N ALA A 106 -11.77 -4.74 3.11
CA ALA A 106 -10.87 -4.36 4.20
C ALA A 106 -9.49 -3.93 3.68
N ALA A 107 -9.00 -4.62 2.64
CA ALA A 107 -7.74 -4.32 1.98
C ALA A 107 -7.77 -4.79 0.52
N LEU A 108 -6.91 -4.22 -0.31
CA LEU A 108 -6.68 -4.61 -1.71
C LEU A 108 -5.18 -4.74 -1.98
N ASN A 109 -4.84 -5.68 -2.84
CA ASN A 109 -3.49 -5.90 -3.36
C ASN A 109 -3.60 -5.92 -4.88
N ILE A 110 -3.14 -4.87 -5.54
CA ILE A 110 -3.29 -4.67 -6.98
C ILE A 110 -1.92 -4.91 -7.61
N ASP A 111 -1.80 -6.01 -8.34
CA ASP A 111 -0.55 -6.41 -8.98
C ASP A 111 -0.37 -5.65 -10.30
N LEU A 112 0.72 -4.88 -10.41
CA LEU A 112 1.12 -4.16 -11.61
C LEU A 112 2.42 -4.74 -12.20
N ASN A 113 2.78 -5.99 -11.86
CA ASN A 113 3.92 -6.66 -12.47
C ASN A 113 3.68 -6.85 -13.97
N GLY A 114 4.60 -6.32 -14.79
CA GLY A 114 4.51 -6.32 -16.25
C GLY A 114 4.15 -4.98 -16.84
N GLU A 115 3.67 -4.03 -16.03
CA GLU A 115 3.44 -2.66 -16.45
C GLU A 115 4.75 -1.90 -16.69
N SER A 116 4.68 -0.90 -17.57
CA SER A 116 5.84 -0.07 -17.89
C SER A 116 6.26 0.81 -16.71
N THR A 117 7.56 1.11 -16.60
CA THR A 117 8.06 2.09 -15.63
C THR A 117 7.51 3.48 -15.93
N GLY A 118 7.11 4.23 -14.92
CA GLY A 118 6.50 5.55 -15.10
C GLY A 118 5.65 5.98 -13.92
N ASN A 119 5.00 7.14 -14.06
CA ASN A 119 4.11 7.66 -13.04
C ASN A 119 2.68 7.19 -13.28
N TYR A 120 2.01 6.86 -12.17
CA TYR A 120 0.65 6.36 -12.15
C TYR A 120 -0.17 7.16 -11.15
N LEU A 121 -1.43 7.37 -11.51
CA LEU A 121 -2.45 7.93 -10.64
C LEU A 121 -3.35 6.78 -10.16
N ILE A 122 -3.52 6.65 -8.85
CA ILE A 122 -4.59 5.85 -8.24
C ILE A 122 -5.74 6.76 -7.84
N GLU A 123 -6.95 6.37 -8.20
CA GLU A 123 -8.21 6.98 -7.77
C GLU A 123 -9.04 5.93 -7.03
N ILE A 124 -9.49 6.27 -5.83
CA ILE A 124 -10.36 5.44 -5.00
C ILE A 124 -11.62 6.24 -4.72
N GLU A 125 -12.69 5.89 -5.42
CA GLU A 125 -13.99 6.52 -5.29
C GLU A 125 -14.87 5.71 -4.33
N THR A 126 -15.49 6.41 -3.40
CA THR A 126 -16.53 5.90 -2.49
C THR A 126 -17.83 6.65 -2.77
N GLU A 127 -18.91 6.39 -2.04
CA GLU A 127 -20.17 7.13 -2.23
C GLU A 127 -20.01 8.66 -2.04
N ASP A 128 -19.19 9.07 -1.07
CA ASP A 128 -19.13 10.47 -0.63
C ASP A 128 -17.76 11.12 -0.80
N THR A 129 -16.72 10.34 -1.10
CA THR A 129 -15.33 10.83 -1.16
C THR A 129 -14.56 10.17 -2.31
N LEU A 130 -13.80 10.99 -3.03
CA LEU A 130 -12.76 10.57 -3.96
C LEU A 130 -11.40 10.75 -3.27
N LEU A 131 -10.58 9.70 -3.26
CA LEU A 131 -9.16 9.78 -2.87
C LEU A 131 -8.31 9.68 -4.14
N THR A 132 -7.29 10.53 -4.26
CA THR A 132 -6.31 10.44 -5.35
C THR A 132 -4.89 10.37 -4.80
N GLY A 133 -4.02 9.61 -5.45
CA GLY A 133 -2.59 9.56 -5.11
C GLY A 133 -1.74 9.24 -6.33
N SER A 134 -0.51 9.75 -6.35
CA SER A 134 0.45 9.46 -7.41
C SER A 134 1.59 8.60 -6.88
N PHE A 135 2.12 7.71 -7.72
CA PHE A 135 3.27 6.86 -7.41
C PHE A 135 4.04 6.51 -8.69
N SER A 136 5.27 6.00 -8.53
CA SER A 136 6.10 5.59 -9.67
C SER A 136 6.38 4.09 -9.63
N LEU A 137 6.28 3.43 -10.78
CA LEU A 137 6.78 2.06 -11.02
C LEU A 137 8.15 2.08 -11.70
#